data_AF-A0A495ZUG6-F1
#
_entry.id   AF-A0A495ZUG6-F1
#
_cell.length_a   1.000
_cell.length_b   1.000
_cell.length_c   1.000
_cell.angle_alpha   90.00
_cell.angle_beta   90.00
_cell.angle_gamma   90.00
#
_symmetry.space_group_name_H-M   'P 1'
#
loop_
_entity.id
_entity.type
_entity.pdbx_description
1 polymer ?
#
loop_
_entity_poly.entity_id
_entity_poly.type
_entity_poly.pdbx_seq_one_letter_code
_entity_poly.pdbx_strand_id
1 'polypeptide(L)'
;MKETIKSERNIVLSASAATESGGHLAEGTFTLKKTDTVLTSIDFGTSGHGGGDPSPKYMLLYYMSHCNTDLFKFPISVGETWTEEGHWHVQTQSRLEAHESVEVSAGVFSDCLKHKTVFTDADVKDTKAELRNALLNGTRYLWFAEGIGLVKLRYEHSNGVVTEAELLEYKTPVEDPEYLPLQIGNVWTYKWQNTYRDEAAIEEWRVIRNFSEPENLDSPKQLTSARYEVKIEADEPRVAHVRCLLTPKTDRNTKDDEKPLLLSMSHFGTEDLYDGYSRYVRDLTATDAGGEKISVTEIGKTQWAVETQNALPVTLRYTVLLNHDEREWPFGRDEAPYAQEDCIFLPGYALFITGEVEDIELRVDVPDAWHVSTPWNPIGNEGYRFTIADRDDLMYAYMVLGTHSERVAESEGAEIVLALGGHFKASMDEVQRTVKSLLHTYSEIFGGTPDDRMLFVANPCDKYSGGGVSGRSISVLMDGTLDTDNRQSWTPLVAHEICHIWNGKAIDFNTQEYWFSEGFTEYCSKISCARLGIISEDDFLRDLERKWELYLSKQGELSIREAGENKMVNHELVYEGGSLIAAALDLQIRKQTQN
;
A
#
# COMPACT_ATOMS: atom_id res chain seq x y z
N MET A 1 -16.13 29.15 29.00
CA MET A 1 -16.58 29.25 27.60
C MET A 1 -15.86 28.15 26.86
N LYS A 2 -16.57 27.11 26.42
CA LYS A 2 -15.99 26.09 25.54
C LYS A 2 -15.86 26.74 24.17
N GLU A 3 -14.63 26.91 23.68
CA GLU A 3 -14.41 27.21 22.28
C GLU A 3 -14.98 26.06 21.46
N THR A 4 -15.98 26.38 20.65
CA THR A 4 -16.63 25.46 19.72
C THR A 4 -15.59 25.15 18.64
N ILE A 5 -14.97 23.97 18.74
CA ILE A 5 -14.09 23.43 17.70
C ILE A 5 -14.92 23.38 16.41
N LYS A 6 -14.45 24.03 15.34
CA LYS A 6 -15.09 23.99 14.03
C LYS A 6 -15.09 22.53 13.54
N SER A 7 -16.27 21.99 13.25
CA SER A 7 -16.51 20.57 12.94
C SER A 7 -16.48 20.22 11.45
N GLU A 8 -15.81 21.04 10.65
CA GLU A 8 -15.67 20.76 9.24
C GLU A 8 -14.80 19.52 9.05
N ARG A 9 -15.15 18.64 8.10
CA ARG A 9 -14.35 17.49 7.71
C ARG A 9 -14.28 17.36 6.19
N ASN A 10 -13.10 17.06 5.64
CA ASN A 10 -12.91 16.73 4.23
C ASN A 10 -12.59 15.24 4.11
N ILE A 11 -13.44 14.50 3.41
CA ILE A 11 -13.36 13.04 3.27
C ILE A 11 -13.04 12.71 1.83
N VAL A 12 -12.07 11.82 1.60
CA VAL A 12 -11.77 11.30 0.26
C VAL A 12 -12.06 9.81 0.21
N LEU A 13 -12.88 9.42 -0.76
CA LEU A 13 -13.14 8.03 -1.11
C LEU A 13 -12.40 7.69 -2.40
N SER A 14 -11.68 6.58 -2.42
CA SER A 14 -11.28 5.93 -3.66
C SER A 14 -12.36 4.93 -4.06
N ALA A 15 -12.58 4.79 -5.37
CA ALA A 15 -13.47 3.79 -5.90
C ALA A 15 -12.82 3.09 -7.11
N SER A 16 -12.96 1.77 -7.19
CA SER A 16 -12.53 0.96 -8.34
C SER A 16 -13.72 0.15 -8.83
N ALA A 17 -13.89 0.07 -10.16
CA ALA A 17 -14.99 -0.62 -10.80
C ALA A 17 -14.47 -1.64 -11.83
N ALA A 18 -15.02 -2.84 -11.77
CA ALA A 18 -14.78 -3.92 -12.73
C ALA A 18 -16.11 -4.47 -13.26
N THR A 19 -16.11 -5.15 -14.40
CA THR A 19 -17.27 -5.93 -14.85
C THR A 19 -17.52 -7.09 -13.90
N GLU A 20 -18.72 -7.65 -13.93
CA GLU A 20 -19.02 -8.90 -13.21
C GLU A 20 -18.11 -10.06 -13.63
N SER A 21 -17.58 -10.01 -14.87
CA SER A 21 -16.56 -10.93 -15.39
C SER A 21 -15.11 -10.60 -14.96
N GLY A 22 -14.88 -9.54 -14.18
CA GLY A 22 -13.57 -9.17 -13.63
C GLY A 22 -12.73 -8.22 -14.51
N GLY A 23 -13.24 -7.74 -15.64
CA GLY A 23 -12.54 -6.79 -16.50
C GLY A 23 -12.56 -5.38 -15.89
N HIS A 24 -11.39 -4.72 -15.81
CA HIS A 24 -11.30 -3.34 -15.31
C HIS A 24 -12.20 -2.38 -16.13
N LEU A 25 -13.03 -1.57 -15.44
CA LEU A 25 -13.88 -0.55 -16.06
C LEU A 25 -13.34 0.85 -15.82
N ALA A 26 -13.16 1.21 -14.55
CA ALA A 26 -12.74 2.55 -14.15
C ALA A 26 -12.28 2.61 -12.70
N GLU A 27 -11.58 3.69 -12.40
CA GLU A 27 -11.19 4.10 -11.06
C GLU A 27 -11.54 5.57 -10.85
N GLY A 28 -11.71 5.98 -9.60
CA GLY A 28 -11.94 7.37 -9.28
C GLY A 28 -11.68 7.74 -7.83
N THR A 29 -11.58 9.04 -7.60
CA THR A 29 -11.50 9.66 -6.30
C THR A 29 -12.64 10.66 -6.14
N PHE A 30 -13.25 10.68 -4.96
CA PHE A 30 -14.42 11.51 -4.66
C PHE A 30 -14.19 12.20 -3.32
N THR A 31 -14.41 13.51 -3.29
CA THR A 31 -14.19 14.34 -2.11
C THR A 31 -15.53 14.84 -1.57
N LEU A 32 -15.82 14.51 -0.32
CA LEU A 32 -16.99 14.98 0.42
C LEU A 32 -16.57 15.97 1.51
N LYS A 33 -17.42 16.97 1.77
CA LYS A 33 -17.33 17.86 2.92
C LYS A 33 -18.43 17.54 3.91
N LYS A 34 -18.08 17.37 5.17
CA LYS A 34 -19.02 17.26 6.27
C LYS A 34 -18.86 18.45 7.22
N THR A 35 -19.96 18.96 7.76
CA THR A 35 -20.00 19.99 8.80
C THR A 35 -21.07 19.60 9.82
N ASP A 36 -21.27 20.42 10.86
CA ASP A 36 -22.42 20.26 11.77
C ASP A 36 -23.79 20.33 11.08
N THR A 37 -23.86 20.91 9.89
CA THR A 37 -25.13 21.22 9.22
C THR A 37 -25.35 20.48 7.91
N VAL A 38 -24.28 20.01 7.26
CA VAL A 38 -24.38 19.41 5.91
C VAL A 38 -23.31 18.35 5.64
N LEU A 39 -23.67 17.33 4.86
CA LEU A 39 -22.74 16.45 4.13
C LEU A 39 -22.95 16.69 2.64
N THR A 40 -21.91 17.12 1.92
CA THR A 40 -22.00 17.54 0.53
C THR A 40 -20.82 17.05 -0.29
N SER A 41 -20.99 16.92 -1.61
CA SER A 41 -19.93 16.54 -2.54
C SER A 41 -19.22 17.78 -3.05
N ILE A 42 -17.88 17.80 -3.01
CA ILE A 42 -17.09 18.94 -3.45
C ILE A 42 -16.47 18.69 -4.83
N ASP A 43 -15.84 17.53 -5.00
CA ASP A 43 -15.00 17.26 -6.17
C ASP A 43 -14.92 15.77 -6.48
N PHE A 44 -14.60 15.43 -7.73
CA PHE A 44 -14.36 14.06 -8.16
C PHE A 44 -13.45 14.00 -9.39
N GLY A 45 -12.64 12.94 -9.46
CA GLY A 45 -11.83 12.61 -10.63
C GLY A 45 -11.95 11.13 -10.97
N THR A 46 -12.21 10.79 -12.24
CA THR A 46 -12.40 9.39 -12.68
C THR A 46 -11.62 9.09 -13.96
N SER A 47 -11.07 7.89 -14.10
CA SER A 47 -10.35 7.37 -15.28
C SER A 47 -10.83 5.96 -15.63
N GLY A 48 -10.96 5.59 -16.92
CA GLY A 48 -11.44 4.25 -17.31
C GLY A 48 -11.34 3.95 -18.80
N HIS A 49 -11.44 2.66 -19.17
CA HIS A 49 -11.37 2.14 -20.54
C HIS A 49 -12.69 1.45 -20.92
N GLY A 50 -13.50 2.07 -21.77
CA GLY A 50 -14.66 1.38 -22.37
C GLY A 50 -15.64 2.29 -23.08
N GLY A 51 -15.75 2.11 -24.40
CA GLY A 51 -16.91 2.43 -25.26
C GLY A 51 -17.32 3.91 -25.37
N GLY A 52 -17.28 4.47 -26.58
CA GLY A 52 -17.79 5.83 -26.83
C GLY A 52 -19.22 6.04 -26.31
N ASP A 53 -19.50 7.29 -25.88
CA ASP A 53 -20.80 7.77 -25.37
C ASP A 53 -22.04 7.05 -25.95
N PRO A 54 -23.09 6.83 -25.14
CA PRO A 54 -23.40 7.49 -23.86
C PRO A 54 -22.58 6.89 -22.72
N SER A 55 -21.78 7.69 -22.01
CA SER A 55 -21.17 7.22 -20.75
C SER A 55 -22.09 7.62 -19.58
N PRO A 56 -23.00 6.75 -19.09
CA PRO A 56 -23.37 6.82 -17.70
C PRO A 56 -22.06 6.73 -16.91
N LYS A 57 -21.72 7.80 -16.19
CA LYS A 57 -20.38 8.03 -15.64
C LYS A 57 -19.95 6.81 -14.84
N TYR A 58 -18.72 6.35 -15.09
CA TYR A 58 -18.23 4.99 -14.87
C TYR A 58 -18.32 4.42 -13.45
N MET A 59 -18.79 5.21 -12.48
CA MET A 59 -18.75 4.93 -11.06
C MET A 59 -20.11 5.23 -10.42
N LEU A 60 -20.66 4.29 -9.66
CA LEU A 60 -21.83 4.41 -8.83
C LEU A 60 -21.73 5.59 -7.86
N LEU A 61 -20.54 5.84 -7.32
CA LEU A 61 -20.34 6.92 -6.34
C LEU A 61 -20.73 8.29 -6.91
N TYR A 62 -20.55 8.50 -8.21
CA TYR A 62 -21.01 9.69 -8.93
C TYR A 62 -22.54 9.83 -8.93
N TYR A 63 -23.29 8.73 -8.94
CA TYR A 63 -24.75 8.78 -8.83
C TYR A 63 -25.21 9.10 -7.40
N MET A 64 -24.45 8.73 -6.38
CA MET A 64 -24.72 9.11 -4.99
C MET A 64 -24.40 10.60 -4.75
N SER A 65 -23.26 11.09 -5.24
CA SER A 65 -22.76 12.45 -5.00
C SER A 65 -23.15 13.46 -6.10
N HIS A 66 -24.16 13.10 -6.90
CA HIS A 66 -24.52 13.73 -8.18
C HIS A 66 -24.58 15.26 -8.16
N CYS A 67 -23.94 15.89 -9.14
CA CYS A 67 -24.01 17.34 -9.40
C CYS A 67 -23.55 18.27 -8.26
N ASN A 68 -22.70 17.77 -7.34
CA ASN A 68 -22.16 18.56 -6.22
C ASN A 68 -23.27 19.18 -5.33
N THR A 69 -24.31 18.39 -5.04
CA THR A 69 -25.40 18.80 -4.15
C THR A 69 -25.29 18.16 -2.78
N ASP A 70 -26.00 18.74 -1.81
CA ASP A 70 -26.04 18.25 -0.44
C ASP A 70 -26.71 16.86 -0.38
N LEU A 71 -25.99 15.88 0.18
CA LEU A 71 -26.49 14.52 0.40
C LEU A 71 -27.30 14.42 1.70
N PHE A 72 -26.88 15.12 2.76
CA PHE A 72 -27.66 15.22 3.99
C PHE A 72 -27.61 16.64 4.54
N LYS A 73 -28.72 17.07 5.15
CA LYS A 73 -28.76 18.19 6.08
C LYS A 73 -28.95 17.66 7.49
N PHE A 74 -28.22 18.25 8.43
CA PHE A 74 -28.20 17.83 9.83
C PHE A 74 -28.98 18.81 10.70
N PRO A 75 -29.72 18.33 11.72
CA PRO A 75 -29.89 16.92 12.08
C PRO A 75 -30.84 16.16 11.13
N ILE A 76 -30.47 14.93 10.77
CA ILE A 76 -31.26 14.09 9.86
C ILE A 76 -32.65 13.83 10.45
N SER A 77 -33.69 14.28 9.76
CA SER A 77 -35.08 14.12 10.20
C SER A 77 -35.99 13.71 9.05
N VAL A 78 -36.77 12.65 9.24
CA VAL A 78 -37.78 12.21 8.27
C VAL A 78 -38.80 13.33 8.00
N GLY A 79 -39.08 13.58 6.72
CA GLY A 79 -39.95 14.65 6.25
C GLY A 79 -39.21 15.92 5.84
N GLU A 80 -37.93 16.07 6.20
CA GLU A 80 -37.10 17.21 5.79
C GLU A 80 -36.96 17.26 4.27
N THR A 81 -37.02 18.47 3.72
CA THR A 81 -36.94 18.74 2.29
C THR A 81 -36.08 19.98 2.05
N TRP A 82 -35.20 19.93 1.06
CA TRP A 82 -34.42 21.09 0.62
C TRP A 82 -34.32 21.16 -0.90
N THR A 83 -34.04 22.36 -1.39
CA THR A 83 -33.81 22.64 -2.80
C THR A 83 -32.53 23.42 -2.97
N GLU A 84 -31.80 23.14 -4.05
CA GLU A 84 -30.53 23.79 -4.37
C GLU A 84 -30.23 23.65 -5.86
N GLU A 85 -29.35 24.52 -6.35
CA GLU A 85 -28.80 24.47 -7.69
C GLU A 85 -27.43 23.78 -7.66
N GLY A 86 -27.28 22.69 -8.40
CA GLY A 86 -26.02 21.96 -8.55
C GLY A 86 -25.22 22.40 -9.79
N HIS A 87 -24.19 21.61 -10.11
CA HIS A 87 -23.43 21.78 -11.35
C HIS A 87 -24.33 21.73 -12.60
N TRP A 88 -23.93 22.46 -13.64
CA TRP A 88 -24.69 22.63 -14.89
C TRP A 88 -26.12 23.16 -14.68
N HIS A 89 -26.34 24.01 -13.67
CA HIS A 89 -27.63 24.65 -13.36
C HIS A 89 -28.78 23.70 -13.00
N VAL A 90 -28.48 22.41 -12.74
CA VAL A 90 -29.49 21.43 -12.38
C VAL A 90 -30.17 21.85 -11.07
N GLN A 91 -31.50 21.94 -11.08
CA GLN A 91 -32.28 22.20 -9.90
C GLN A 91 -32.58 20.88 -9.21
N THR A 92 -32.36 20.82 -7.91
CA THR A 92 -32.63 19.62 -7.12
C THR A 92 -33.66 19.88 -6.04
N GLN A 93 -34.50 18.87 -5.80
CA GLN A 93 -35.39 18.82 -4.65
C GLN A 93 -35.18 17.49 -3.94
N SER A 94 -34.49 17.54 -2.80
CA SER A 94 -34.19 16.38 -1.96
C SER A 94 -35.17 16.29 -0.80
N ARG A 95 -35.54 15.07 -0.42
CA ARG A 95 -36.44 14.78 0.70
C ARG A 95 -36.07 13.47 1.39
N LEU A 96 -36.04 13.49 2.72
CA LEU A 96 -35.99 12.29 3.55
C LEU A 96 -37.42 11.77 3.75
N GLU A 97 -37.75 10.59 3.20
CA GLU A 97 -39.16 10.16 3.07
C GLU A 97 -39.67 9.35 4.26
N ALA A 98 -39.13 8.14 4.44
CA ALA A 98 -39.56 7.17 5.45
C ALA A 98 -38.46 6.14 5.66
N HIS A 99 -38.65 5.29 6.66
CA HIS A 99 -37.84 4.10 6.85
C HIS A 99 -38.50 2.91 6.17
N GLU A 100 -37.71 2.12 5.45
CA GLU A 100 -38.17 0.95 4.71
C GLU A 100 -37.24 -0.23 4.96
N SER A 101 -37.80 -1.45 4.94
CA SER A 101 -36.99 -2.67 4.92
C SER A 101 -36.46 -2.89 3.49
N VAL A 102 -35.16 -3.15 3.37
CA VAL A 102 -34.48 -3.35 2.09
C VAL A 102 -33.72 -4.68 2.13
N GLU A 103 -33.96 -5.53 1.14
CA GLU A 103 -33.22 -6.77 0.91
C GLU A 103 -32.28 -6.59 -0.27
N VAL A 104 -31.01 -6.95 -0.05
CA VAL A 104 -29.91 -6.92 -1.02
C VAL A 104 -28.99 -8.13 -0.78
N SER A 105 -28.01 -8.33 -1.67
CA SER A 105 -27.02 -9.40 -1.55
C SER A 105 -26.27 -9.44 -0.21
N ALA A 106 -25.97 -8.27 0.39
CA ALA A 106 -25.33 -8.18 1.71
C ALA A 106 -26.26 -8.58 2.90
N GLY A 107 -27.55 -8.75 2.67
CA GLY A 107 -28.54 -9.14 3.68
C GLY A 107 -29.82 -8.30 3.69
N VAL A 108 -30.61 -8.48 4.75
CA VAL A 108 -31.86 -7.76 4.99
C VAL A 108 -31.63 -6.67 6.04
N PHE A 109 -31.89 -5.42 5.66
CA PHE A 109 -31.79 -4.26 6.53
C PHE A 109 -33.20 -3.74 6.81
N SER A 110 -33.67 -3.83 8.06
CA SER A 110 -35.07 -3.59 8.41
C SER A 110 -35.45 -2.12 8.58
N ASP A 111 -34.48 -1.22 8.68
CA ASP A 111 -34.69 0.18 9.07
C ASP A 111 -33.84 1.16 8.23
N CYS A 112 -33.99 1.11 6.90
CA CYS A 112 -33.22 1.98 6.00
C CYS A 112 -33.88 3.33 5.79
N LEU A 113 -33.14 4.42 6.01
CA LEU A 113 -33.57 5.78 5.69
C LEU A 113 -33.63 5.97 4.17
N LYS A 114 -34.82 6.25 3.65
CA LYS A 114 -35.04 6.55 2.24
C LYS A 114 -34.82 8.02 1.94
N HIS A 115 -33.87 8.29 1.07
CA HIS A 115 -33.54 9.62 0.56
C HIS A 115 -33.94 9.73 -0.91
N LYS A 116 -34.85 10.65 -1.23
CA LYS A 116 -35.32 10.91 -2.59
C LYS A 116 -34.79 12.26 -3.09
N THR A 117 -34.30 12.31 -4.32
CA THR A 117 -33.92 13.57 -5.00
C THR A 117 -34.54 13.63 -6.38
N VAL A 118 -35.20 14.74 -6.71
CA VAL A 118 -35.67 15.06 -8.07
C VAL A 118 -34.73 16.06 -8.70
N PHE A 119 -34.27 15.80 -9.92
CA PHE A 119 -33.35 16.63 -10.69
C PHE A 119 -34.06 17.17 -11.94
N THR A 120 -34.05 18.50 -12.13
CA THR A 120 -34.63 19.18 -13.29
C THR A 120 -33.69 20.23 -13.87
N ASP A 121 -33.97 20.67 -15.10
CA ASP A 121 -33.36 21.85 -15.71
C ASP A 121 -31.82 21.80 -15.89
N ALA A 122 -31.21 20.61 -15.99
CA ALA A 122 -29.80 20.49 -16.36
C ALA A 122 -29.47 21.18 -17.70
N ASP A 123 -28.40 21.99 -17.72
CA ASP A 123 -27.94 22.82 -18.85
C ASP A 123 -26.46 22.56 -19.19
N VAL A 124 -26.16 21.34 -19.65
CA VAL A 124 -24.84 20.98 -20.20
C VAL A 124 -24.66 21.60 -21.59
N LYS A 125 -23.51 22.23 -21.84
CA LYS A 125 -23.19 22.91 -23.11
C LYS A 125 -22.02 22.23 -23.82
N ASP A 126 -22.28 21.06 -24.39
CA ASP A 126 -21.32 20.35 -25.24
C ASP A 126 -22.00 19.61 -26.41
N THR A 127 -21.23 18.88 -27.21
CA THR A 127 -21.70 18.18 -28.41
C THR A 127 -22.68 17.04 -28.13
N LYS A 128 -22.88 16.67 -26.87
CA LYS A 128 -23.77 15.59 -26.40
C LYS A 128 -24.72 16.06 -25.29
N ALA A 129 -24.98 17.35 -25.25
CA ALA A 129 -25.83 18.03 -24.27
C ALA A 129 -27.18 17.34 -24.05
N GLU A 130 -27.88 16.95 -25.13
CA GLU A 130 -29.22 16.33 -25.04
C GLU A 130 -29.21 15.07 -24.17
N LEU A 131 -28.29 14.16 -24.46
CA LEU A 131 -28.14 12.91 -23.74
C LEU A 131 -27.63 13.12 -22.31
N ARG A 132 -26.65 14.01 -22.12
CA ARG A 132 -26.13 14.33 -20.79
C ARG A 132 -27.20 14.96 -19.91
N ASN A 133 -27.94 15.93 -20.41
CA ASN A 133 -29.06 16.53 -19.70
C ASN A 133 -30.13 15.49 -19.37
N ALA A 134 -30.39 14.54 -20.27
CA ALA A 134 -31.37 13.49 -20.01
C ALA A 134 -30.91 12.45 -18.96
N LEU A 135 -29.61 12.22 -18.82
CA LEU A 135 -29.04 11.38 -17.75
C LEU A 135 -28.89 12.13 -16.42
N LEU A 136 -28.74 13.45 -16.45
CA LEU A 136 -28.70 14.29 -15.24
C LEU A 136 -30.11 14.53 -14.67
N ASN A 137 -31.12 14.71 -15.52
CA ASN A 137 -32.48 14.92 -15.07
C ASN A 137 -33.16 13.58 -14.73
N GLY A 138 -34.03 13.58 -13.73
CA GLY A 138 -34.75 12.37 -13.29
C GLY A 138 -35.02 12.33 -11.79
N THR A 139 -35.34 11.14 -11.28
CA THR A 139 -35.58 10.92 -9.85
C THR A 139 -34.65 9.84 -9.31
N ARG A 140 -33.91 10.16 -8.26
CA ARG A 140 -33.00 9.25 -7.56
C ARG A 140 -33.56 8.88 -6.19
N TYR A 141 -33.41 7.62 -5.83
CA TYR A 141 -33.73 7.04 -4.54
C TYR A 141 -32.48 6.37 -3.99
N LEU A 142 -32.17 6.66 -2.72
CA LEU A 142 -31.08 6.05 -1.96
C LEU A 142 -31.66 5.49 -0.67
N TRP A 143 -31.17 4.33 -0.26
CA TRP A 143 -31.53 3.74 1.04
C TRP A 143 -30.26 3.57 1.85
N PHE A 144 -30.24 4.15 3.05
CA PHE A 144 -29.10 4.11 3.96
C PHE A 144 -29.45 3.34 5.23
N ALA A 145 -28.60 2.39 5.63
CA ALA A 145 -28.71 1.70 6.91
C ALA A 145 -27.73 2.29 7.93
N GLU A 146 -28.21 2.48 9.16
CA GLU A 146 -27.43 3.05 10.27
C GLU A 146 -26.18 2.21 10.57
N GLY A 147 -25.01 2.86 10.61
CA GLY A 147 -23.70 2.23 10.82
C GLY A 147 -23.21 1.32 9.71
N ILE A 148 -23.94 1.28 8.60
CA ILE A 148 -23.56 0.54 7.42
C ILE A 148 -23.22 1.51 6.30
N GLY A 149 -24.15 2.37 5.88
CA GLY A 149 -23.97 3.18 4.68
C GLY A 149 -25.10 2.98 3.68
N LEU A 150 -24.79 3.28 2.41
CA LEU A 150 -25.72 3.05 1.31
C LEU A 150 -25.94 1.53 1.15
N VAL A 151 -27.19 1.09 1.14
CA VAL A 151 -27.53 -0.32 0.89
C VAL A 151 -28.10 -0.53 -0.51
N LYS A 152 -28.80 0.47 -1.05
CA LYS A 152 -29.47 0.39 -2.35
C LYS A 152 -29.55 1.77 -3.01
N LEU A 153 -29.43 1.80 -4.34
CA LEU A 153 -29.66 2.98 -5.16
C LEU A 153 -30.58 2.64 -6.33
N ARG A 154 -31.49 3.55 -6.67
CA ARG A 154 -32.27 3.50 -7.91
C ARG A 154 -32.40 4.91 -8.49
N TYR A 155 -31.98 5.10 -9.73
CA TYR A 155 -32.08 6.37 -10.45
C TYR A 155 -32.87 6.17 -11.74
N GLU A 156 -34.04 6.81 -11.80
CA GLU A 156 -34.92 6.87 -12.96
C GLU A 156 -34.62 8.15 -13.75
N HIS A 157 -33.83 8.03 -14.82
CA HIS A 157 -33.40 9.13 -15.67
C HIS A 157 -34.54 9.64 -16.57
N SER A 158 -34.47 10.89 -17.04
CA SER A 158 -35.57 11.49 -17.81
C SER A 158 -35.73 10.92 -19.23
N ASN A 159 -34.72 10.22 -19.75
CA ASN A 159 -34.83 9.43 -20.99
C ASN A 159 -35.43 8.03 -20.79
N GLY A 160 -35.83 7.67 -19.57
CA GLY A 160 -36.42 6.36 -19.24
C GLY A 160 -35.41 5.28 -18.88
N VAL A 161 -34.11 5.58 -18.91
CA VAL A 161 -33.07 4.67 -18.42
C VAL A 161 -33.18 4.58 -16.90
N VAL A 162 -32.95 3.38 -16.36
CA VAL A 162 -32.87 3.16 -14.92
C VAL A 162 -31.48 2.64 -14.57
N THR A 163 -30.85 3.27 -13.58
CA THR A 163 -29.62 2.78 -12.94
C THR A 163 -29.98 2.22 -11.57
N GLU A 164 -29.62 0.97 -11.30
CA GLU A 164 -29.84 0.33 -10.00
C GLU A 164 -28.53 -0.16 -9.41
N ALA A 165 -28.42 -0.10 -8.08
CA ALA A 165 -27.31 -0.69 -7.35
C ALA A 165 -27.75 -1.29 -6.02
N GLU A 166 -27.00 -2.28 -5.58
CA GLU A 166 -27.15 -2.94 -4.29
C GLU A 166 -25.80 -3.22 -3.64
N LEU A 167 -25.80 -3.23 -2.31
CA LEU A 167 -24.64 -3.60 -1.51
C LEU A 167 -24.43 -5.12 -1.57
N LEU A 168 -23.22 -5.54 -1.94
CA LEU A 168 -22.79 -6.94 -1.94
C LEU A 168 -22.14 -7.32 -0.61
N GLU A 169 -21.22 -6.49 -0.15
CA GLU A 169 -20.44 -6.71 1.07
C GLU A 169 -19.97 -5.37 1.63
N TYR A 170 -19.64 -5.35 2.91
CA TYR A 170 -19.11 -4.17 3.57
C TYR A 170 -18.20 -4.57 4.73
N LYS A 171 -17.29 -3.65 5.08
CA LYS A 171 -16.44 -3.72 6.26
C LYS A 171 -16.43 -2.35 6.91
N THR A 172 -16.98 -2.25 8.11
CA THR A 172 -16.97 -1.05 8.96
C THR A 172 -16.20 -1.36 10.24
N PRO A 173 -14.87 -1.13 10.28
CA PRO A 173 -14.02 -1.59 11.39
C PRO A 173 -14.34 -0.93 12.74
N VAL A 174 -15.01 0.21 12.71
CA VAL A 174 -15.40 0.99 13.90
C VAL A 174 -16.91 1.17 13.86
N GLU A 175 -17.58 0.87 14.98
CA GLU A 175 -19.00 1.16 15.13
C GLU A 175 -19.22 2.69 15.10
N ASP A 176 -20.04 3.15 14.17
CA ASP A 176 -20.49 4.54 14.08
C ASP A 176 -21.97 4.57 13.68
N PRO A 177 -22.89 5.10 14.48
CA PRO A 177 -24.33 5.14 14.17
C PRO A 177 -24.71 6.12 13.05
N GLU A 178 -23.78 6.59 12.23
CA GLU A 178 -24.11 7.44 11.09
C GLU A 178 -24.73 6.63 9.92
N TYR A 179 -25.68 7.23 9.19
CA TYR A 179 -26.28 6.61 7.98
C TYR A 179 -25.28 6.46 6.82
N LEU A 180 -24.18 7.20 6.85
CA LEU A 180 -23.03 7.00 5.96
C LEU A 180 -21.77 7.15 6.81
N PRO A 181 -21.26 6.05 7.39
CA PRO A 181 -20.12 6.11 8.29
C PRO A 181 -18.86 6.33 7.44
N LEU A 182 -18.22 7.50 7.59
CA LEU A 182 -17.11 7.94 6.73
C LEU A 182 -15.74 7.80 7.41
N GLN A 183 -15.55 6.82 8.29
CA GLN A 183 -14.23 6.51 8.83
C GLN A 183 -13.35 5.95 7.73
N ILE A 184 -12.09 6.37 7.71
CA ILE A 184 -11.09 5.77 6.83
C ILE A 184 -10.97 4.27 7.18
N GLY A 185 -10.81 3.44 6.16
CA GLY A 185 -10.81 1.98 6.29
C GLY A 185 -12.20 1.33 6.19
N ASN A 186 -13.27 2.12 6.16
CA ASN A 186 -14.57 1.60 5.74
C ASN A 186 -14.52 1.24 4.26
N VAL A 187 -15.03 0.05 3.95
CA VAL A 187 -15.07 -0.51 2.60
C VAL A 187 -16.49 -0.98 2.30
N TRP A 188 -16.96 -0.72 1.08
CA TRP A 188 -18.22 -1.23 0.57
C TRP A 188 -18.04 -1.71 -0.85
N THR A 189 -18.60 -2.86 -1.17
CA THR A 189 -18.61 -3.36 -2.55
C THR A 189 -20.06 -3.37 -3.03
N TYR A 190 -20.30 -2.74 -4.18
CA TYR A 190 -21.62 -2.61 -4.78
C TYR A 190 -21.67 -3.34 -6.10
N LYS A 191 -22.83 -3.91 -6.41
CA LYS A 191 -23.20 -4.32 -7.76
C LYS A 191 -24.14 -3.28 -8.33
N TRP A 192 -23.86 -2.77 -9.53
CA TRP A 192 -24.73 -1.81 -10.19
C TRP A 192 -24.84 -2.02 -11.70
N GLN A 193 -25.99 -1.66 -12.27
CA GLN A 193 -26.24 -1.81 -13.70
C GLN A 193 -27.23 -0.74 -14.21
N ASN A 194 -27.12 -0.42 -15.49
CA ASN A 194 -28.15 0.28 -16.24
C ASN A 194 -28.28 -0.30 -17.66
N THR A 195 -29.26 0.19 -18.42
CA THR A 195 -29.58 -0.33 -19.76
C THR A 195 -28.52 -0.09 -20.83
N TYR A 196 -27.44 0.65 -20.53
CA TYR A 196 -26.33 0.86 -21.46
C TYR A 196 -25.19 -0.15 -21.25
N ARG A 197 -25.29 -1.03 -20.25
CA ARG A 197 -24.29 -2.06 -19.97
C ARG A 197 -24.88 -3.46 -20.11
N ASP A 198 -24.18 -4.29 -20.86
CA ASP A 198 -24.50 -5.70 -21.02
C ASP A 198 -24.24 -6.48 -19.72
N GLU A 199 -23.20 -6.09 -18.97
CA GLU A 199 -22.82 -6.67 -17.69
C GLU A 199 -22.99 -5.67 -16.53
N ALA A 200 -23.28 -6.19 -15.33
CA ALA A 200 -23.22 -5.38 -14.13
C ALA A 200 -21.76 -4.98 -13.82
N ALA A 201 -21.60 -3.84 -13.16
CA ALA A 201 -20.33 -3.43 -12.60
C ALA A 201 -20.27 -3.73 -11.11
N ILE A 202 -19.11 -4.22 -10.68
CA ILE A 202 -18.73 -4.42 -9.29
C ILE A 202 -17.83 -3.25 -8.91
N GLU A 203 -18.24 -2.47 -7.92
CA GLU A 203 -17.52 -1.27 -7.51
C GLU A 203 -17.18 -1.32 -6.03
N GLU A 204 -15.89 -1.31 -5.70
CA GLU A 204 -15.40 -1.18 -4.34
C GLU A 204 -15.17 0.30 -4.01
N TRP A 205 -15.72 0.77 -2.90
CA TRP A 205 -15.46 2.07 -2.31
C TRP A 205 -14.62 1.90 -1.06
N ARG A 206 -13.61 2.75 -0.90
CA ARG A 206 -12.79 2.81 0.30
C ARG A 206 -12.63 4.25 0.74
N VAL A 207 -12.96 4.53 1.99
CA VAL A 207 -12.58 5.82 2.58
C VAL A 207 -11.07 5.79 2.81
N ILE A 208 -10.33 6.67 2.13
CA ILE A 208 -8.87 6.75 2.20
C ILE A 208 -8.38 7.98 2.97
N ARG A 209 -9.21 9.03 3.10
CA ARG A 209 -8.90 10.24 3.88
C ARG A 209 -10.14 10.78 4.60
N ASN A 210 -9.97 11.38 5.79
CA ASN A 210 -11.00 12.07 6.56
C ASN A 210 -10.33 13.08 7.49
N PHE A 211 -10.19 14.32 7.03
CA PHE A 211 -9.50 15.44 7.67
C PHE A 211 -10.47 16.35 8.41
N SER A 212 -10.05 17.10 9.44
CA SER A 212 -10.86 18.16 10.08
C SER A 212 -10.57 19.60 9.59
N GLU A 213 -9.45 19.84 8.90
CA GLU A 213 -9.19 21.13 8.25
C GLU A 213 -8.43 20.88 6.93
N PRO A 214 -8.78 21.55 5.82
CA PRO A 214 -7.94 21.58 4.64
C PRO A 214 -6.85 22.63 4.87
N GLU A 215 -5.78 22.26 5.58
CA GLU A 215 -4.54 23.04 5.44
C GLU A 215 -4.06 22.90 3.99
N ASN A 216 -3.45 23.95 3.44
CA ASN A 216 -2.96 23.97 2.08
C ASN A 216 -1.82 22.93 1.92
N LEU A 217 -2.17 21.68 1.62
CA LEU A 217 -1.26 20.56 1.36
C LEU A 217 -0.58 20.68 -0.02
N ASP A 218 -0.99 21.64 -0.86
CA ASP A 218 -0.39 21.85 -2.17
C ASP A 218 1.00 22.47 -2.00
N SER A 219 2.03 21.74 -2.44
CA SER A 219 3.45 22.11 -2.34
C SER A 219 3.97 22.22 -0.89
N PRO A 220 4.09 21.08 -0.17
CA PRO A 220 4.54 21.04 1.22
C PRO A 220 5.97 21.54 1.38
N LYS A 221 6.30 21.99 2.60
CA LYS A 221 7.65 22.46 2.88
C LYS A 221 8.64 21.28 2.82
N GLN A 222 9.61 21.38 1.92
CA GLN A 222 10.66 20.37 1.80
C GLN A 222 11.65 20.47 2.95
N LEU A 223 12.32 19.37 3.26
CA LEU A 223 13.41 19.34 4.22
C LEU A 223 14.74 19.57 3.51
N THR A 224 15.63 20.30 4.17
CA THR A 224 17.05 20.34 3.79
C THR A 224 17.77 19.11 4.35
N SER A 225 17.45 18.72 5.59
CA SER A 225 18.10 17.59 6.24
C SER A 225 17.25 16.95 7.33
N ALA A 226 17.53 15.68 7.62
CA ALA A 226 16.95 14.93 8.73
C ALA A 226 18.06 14.20 9.51
N ARG A 227 17.99 14.21 10.84
CA ARG A 227 18.93 13.51 11.73
C ARG A 227 18.18 12.64 12.70
N TYR A 228 18.24 11.32 12.51
CA TYR A 228 17.55 10.34 13.32
C TYR A 228 18.47 9.76 14.41
N GLU A 229 17.91 9.60 15.60
CA GLU A 229 18.48 8.86 16.72
C GLU A 229 17.45 7.81 17.13
N VAL A 230 17.82 6.53 16.98
CA VAL A 230 17.00 5.38 17.40
C VAL A 230 17.67 4.76 18.61
N LYS A 231 16.93 4.61 19.71
CA LYS A 231 17.42 3.99 20.93
C LYS A 231 16.59 2.77 21.30
N ILE A 232 17.26 1.65 21.58
CA ILE A 232 16.68 0.46 22.20
C ILE A 232 17.38 0.21 23.51
N GLU A 233 16.62 0.04 24.59
CA GLU A 233 17.14 -0.24 25.92
C GLU A 233 17.14 -1.75 26.19
N ALA A 234 18.06 -2.21 27.03
CA ALA A 234 18.22 -3.64 27.31
C ALA A 234 17.03 -4.25 28.08
N ASP A 235 16.34 -3.45 28.89
CA ASP A 235 15.18 -3.84 29.68
C ASP A 235 13.86 -3.77 28.90
N GLU A 236 13.82 -3.01 27.80
CA GLU A 236 12.66 -2.88 26.90
C GLU A 236 13.05 -3.12 25.43
N PRO A 237 13.55 -4.33 25.07
CA PRO A 237 14.10 -4.58 23.74
C PRO A 237 13.07 -4.44 22.61
N ARG A 238 11.77 -4.63 22.90
CA ARG A 238 10.67 -4.48 21.93
C ARG A 238 10.14 -3.04 21.83
N VAL A 239 10.91 -2.05 22.27
CA VAL A 239 10.53 -0.64 22.25
C VAL A 239 11.66 0.17 21.62
N ALA A 240 11.37 0.83 20.49
CA ALA A 240 12.29 1.78 19.88
C ALA A 240 11.87 3.21 20.22
N HIS A 241 12.77 3.95 20.88
CA HIS A 241 12.59 5.39 21.06
C HIS A 241 13.26 6.12 19.91
N VAL A 242 12.48 6.89 19.16
CA VAL A 242 12.98 7.65 18.02
C VAL A 242 12.94 9.14 18.33
N ARG A 243 14.08 9.79 18.13
CA ARG A 243 14.19 11.25 18.10
C ARG A 243 14.66 11.64 16.70
N CYS A 244 14.00 12.61 16.08
CA CYS A 244 14.42 13.13 14.78
C CYS A 244 14.50 14.65 14.82
N LEU A 245 15.62 15.21 14.38
CA LEU A 245 15.76 16.63 14.10
C LEU A 245 15.54 16.87 12.60
N LEU A 246 14.46 17.57 12.27
CA LEU A 246 14.06 17.93 10.91
C LEU A 246 14.40 19.39 10.63
N THR A 247 15.13 19.66 9.56
CA THR A 247 15.51 21.02 9.15
C THR A 247 14.74 21.41 7.89
N PRO A 248 13.73 22.30 7.98
CA PRO A 248 13.00 22.78 6.80
C PRO A 248 13.92 23.56 5.85
N LYS A 249 13.62 23.50 4.55
CA LYS A 249 14.26 24.33 3.54
C LYS A 249 13.85 25.80 3.70
N THR A 250 14.83 26.70 3.63
CA THR A 250 14.60 28.15 3.72
C THR A 250 14.59 28.76 2.31
N ASP A 251 13.41 29.14 1.80
CA ASP A 251 13.33 29.88 0.54
C ASP A 251 13.32 31.39 0.80
N ARG A 252 14.35 32.09 0.30
CA ARG A 252 14.56 33.53 0.55
C ARG A 252 13.51 34.46 -0.08
N ASN A 253 12.48 33.96 -0.77
CA ASN A 253 11.63 34.76 -1.65
C ASN A 253 10.11 34.51 -1.59
N THR A 254 9.58 33.74 -0.64
CA THR A 254 8.15 33.38 -0.64
C THR A 254 7.52 33.44 0.75
N LYS A 255 6.18 33.62 0.78
CA LYS A 255 5.31 33.35 1.94
C LYS A 255 5.30 31.85 2.35
N ASP A 256 6.30 31.05 1.97
CA ASP A 256 6.46 29.63 2.32
C ASP A 256 6.86 29.42 3.80
N ASP A 257 7.11 30.50 4.53
CA ASP A 257 7.46 30.44 5.95
C ASP A 257 6.32 30.01 6.87
N GLU A 258 5.08 29.98 6.37
CA GLU A 258 3.88 29.54 7.12
C GLU A 258 3.38 28.14 6.70
N LYS A 259 4.05 27.43 5.78
CA LYS A 259 3.61 26.10 5.37
C LYS A 259 3.99 25.01 6.39
N PRO A 260 3.11 24.02 6.64
CA PRO A 260 3.43 22.88 7.48
C PRO A 260 4.45 21.96 6.80
N LEU A 261 5.22 21.23 7.61
CA LEU A 261 5.90 20.02 7.17
C LEU A 261 4.87 18.90 7.06
N LEU A 262 4.83 18.24 5.91
CA LEU A 262 4.07 17.00 5.76
C LEU A 262 4.99 15.82 5.96
N LEU A 263 4.60 14.99 6.91
CA LEU A 263 5.35 13.82 7.32
C LEU A 263 4.49 12.59 7.15
N SER A 264 5.12 11.47 6.83
CA SER A 264 4.44 10.20 6.70
C SER A 264 5.28 9.05 7.21
N MET A 265 4.58 8.01 7.66
CA MET A 265 5.08 6.65 7.79
C MET A 265 4.54 5.84 6.61
N SER A 266 5.29 4.87 6.11
CA SER A 266 4.87 4.11 4.93
C SER A 266 3.64 3.24 5.20
N HIS A 267 2.91 2.92 4.12
CA HIS A 267 1.86 1.91 4.09
C HIS A 267 2.30 0.61 3.41
N PHE A 268 3.55 0.52 2.93
CA PHE A 268 4.06 -0.64 2.20
C PHE A 268 3.83 -1.96 2.95
N GLY A 269 3.17 -2.92 2.30
CA GLY A 269 2.90 -4.25 2.87
C GLY A 269 1.85 -4.26 3.98
N THR A 270 1.11 -3.16 4.14
CA THR A 270 0.06 -2.98 5.16
C THR A 270 -1.24 -2.45 4.56
N GLU A 271 -1.48 -2.74 3.28
CA GLU A 271 -2.65 -2.25 2.53
C GLU A 271 -3.98 -2.75 3.14
N ASP A 272 -3.93 -3.85 3.91
CA ASP A 272 -5.04 -4.41 4.68
C ASP A 272 -5.24 -3.75 6.06
N LEU A 273 -4.29 -2.94 6.51
CA LEU A 273 -4.29 -2.24 7.79
C LEU A 273 -4.61 -0.74 7.61
N TYR A 274 -5.76 -0.34 8.14
CA TYR A 274 -6.24 1.05 8.09
C TYR A 274 -5.17 2.09 8.49
N ASP A 275 -4.51 1.86 9.61
CA ASP A 275 -3.49 2.71 10.20
C ASP A 275 -2.05 2.26 9.87
N GLY A 276 -1.87 1.23 9.04
CA GLY A 276 -0.55 0.72 8.65
C GLY A 276 0.38 0.52 9.86
N TYR A 277 1.65 0.89 9.70
CA TYR A 277 2.63 0.85 10.79
C TYR A 277 2.44 1.94 11.86
N SER A 278 1.68 3.00 11.58
CA SER A 278 1.42 4.06 12.58
C SER A 278 0.70 3.54 13.83
N ARG A 279 -0.01 2.41 13.70
CA ARG A 279 -0.63 1.68 14.82
C ARG A 279 0.34 1.38 15.95
N TYR A 280 1.63 1.22 15.64
CA TYR A 280 2.67 0.88 16.60
C TYR A 280 3.36 2.12 17.18
N VAL A 281 3.03 3.33 16.68
CA VAL A 281 3.57 4.60 17.16
C VAL A 281 2.85 5.07 18.42
N ARG A 282 3.60 5.52 19.42
CA ARG A 282 3.12 6.10 20.68
C ARG A 282 3.82 7.42 20.94
N ASP A 283 3.14 8.29 21.69
CA ASP A 283 3.70 9.52 22.25
C ASP A 283 4.37 10.46 21.23
N LEU A 284 3.82 10.54 20.01
CA LEU A 284 4.31 11.46 18.98
C LEU A 284 4.17 12.91 19.43
N THR A 285 5.30 13.60 19.51
CA THR A 285 5.40 15.01 19.91
C THR A 285 6.40 15.76 19.03
N ALA A 286 6.17 17.05 18.84
CA ALA A 286 7.09 17.97 18.17
C ALA A 286 7.46 19.12 19.10
N THR A 287 8.72 19.55 19.05
CA THR A 287 9.19 20.77 19.74
C THR A 287 10.01 21.64 18.80
N ASP A 288 10.03 22.95 19.04
CA ASP A 288 10.89 23.89 18.34
C ASP A 288 12.35 23.82 18.83
N ALA A 289 13.20 24.69 18.30
CA ALA A 289 14.60 24.81 18.70
C ALA A 289 14.80 25.28 20.16
N GLY A 290 13.79 25.93 20.76
CA GLY A 290 13.76 26.34 22.16
C GLY A 290 13.29 25.24 23.13
N GLY A 291 12.71 24.15 22.59
CA GLY A 291 12.11 23.06 23.36
C GLY A 291 10.62 23.27 23.67
N GLU A 292 9.99 24.31 23.12
CA GLU A 292 8.56 24.55 23.27
C GLU A 292 7.76 23.61 22.35
N LYS A 293 6.61 23.13 22.84
CA LYS A 293 5.78 22.16 22.10
C LYS A 293 5.12 22.83 20.89
N ILE A 294 5.23 22.19 19.73
CA ILE A 294 4.55 22.57 18.49
C ILE A 294 3.35 21.65 18.25
N SER A 295 2.31 22.17 17.57
CA SER A 295 1.17 21.37 17.13
C SER A 295 1.59 20.30 16.11
N VAL A 296 1.12 19.08 16.33
CA VAL A 296 1.20 17.96 15.38
C VAL A 296 -0.24 17.54 15.09
N THR A 297 -0.68 17.76 13.86
CA THR A 297 -2.03 17.43 13.43
C THR A 297 -1.97 16.13 12.64
N GLU A 298 -2.63 15.08 13.13
CA GLU A 298 -2.87 13.86 12.34
C GLU A 298 -3.81 14.23 11.19
N ILE A 299 -3.29 14.17 9.96
CA ILE A 299 -4.06 14.44 8.74
C ILE A 299 -4.47 13.12 8.06
N GLY A 300 -3.69 12.06 8.22
CA GLY A 300 -4.07 10.70 7.88
C GLY A 300 -3.54 9.76 8.94
N LYS A 301 -3.98 8.51 8.97
CA LYS A 301 -3.49 7.60 10.02
C LYS A 301 -1.98 7.45 10.01
N THR A 302 -1.38 7.50 8.83
CA THR A 302 0.07 7.45 8.63
C THR A 302 0.67 8.80 8.25
N GLN A 303 -0.07 9.90 8.36
CA GLN A 303 0.33 11.22 7.86
C GLN A 303 0.08 12.32 8.89
N TRP A 304 1.07 13.18 9.09
CA TRP A 304 1.01 14.27 10.05
C TRP A 304 1.44 15.59 9.40
N ALA A 305 0.73 16.66 9.74
CA ALA A 305 1.15 18.03 9.48
C ALA A 305 1.78 18.61 10.75
N VAL A 306 2.97 19.22 10.61
CA VAL A 306 3.68 19.86 11.71
C VAL A 306 3.95 21.30 11.34
N GLU A 307 3.44 22.23 12.15
CA GLU A 307 3.65 23.65 11.91
C GLU A 307 5.14 24.01 11.99
N THR A 308 5.61 24.84 11.06
CA THR A 308 6.97 25.39 11.14
C THR A 308 6.92 26.88 11.41
N GLN A 309 7.74 27.34 12.36
CA GLN A 309 7.92 28.77 12.59
C GLN A 309 9.19 29.22 11.87
N ASN A 310 9.06 29.97 10.77
CA ASN A 310 10.18 30.60 10.04
C ASN A 310 11.29 29.62 9.61
N ALA A 311 10.91 28.41 9.16
CA ALA A 311 11.85 27.37 8.73
C ALA A 311 12.88 26.93 9.80
N LEU A 312 12.60 27.19 11.09
CA LEU A 312 13.46 26.71 12.17
C LEU A 312 13.39 25.17 12.29
N PRO A 313 14.48 24.51 12.73
CA PRO A 313 14.47 23.08 12.96
C PRO A 313 13.41 22.64 13.97
N VAL A 314 12.77 21.51 13.68
CA VAL A 314 11.75 20.88 14.53
C VAL A 314 12.30 19.54 15.03
N THR A 315 12.15 19.27 16.32
CA THR A 315 12.49 17.95 16.89
C THR A 315 11.22 17.14 17.08
N LEU A 316 11.14 15.97 16.44
CA LEU A 316 10.14 14.95 16.70
C LEU A 316 10.65 13.95 17.72
N ARG A 317 9.73 13.47 18.56
CA ARG A 317 9.94 12.34 19.47
C ARG A 317 8.73 11.42 19.43
N TYR A 318 8.98 10.13 19.32
CA TYR A 318 7.95 9.10 19.38
C TYR A 318 8.56 7.77 19.78
N THR A 319 7.69 6.84 20.16
CA THR A 319 8.05 5.46 20.49
C THR A 319 7.40 4.53 19.47
N VAL A 320 8.10 3.51 19.01
CA VAL A 320 7.55 2.44 18.15
C VAL A 320 7.59 1.12 18.91
N LEU A 321 6.43 0.48 19.03
CA LEU A 321 6.29 -0.86 19.61
C LEU A 321 6.69 -1.92 18.59
N LEU A 322 7.65 -2.76 18.91
CA LEU A 322 8.24 -3.76 18.00
C LEU A 322 7.63 -5.15 18.22
N ASN A 323 6.30 -5.20 18.36
CA ASN A 323 5.54 -6.44 18.60
C ASN A 323 4.66 -6.84 17.41
N HIS A 324 5.12 -6.51 16.20
CA HIS A 324 4.45 -6.77 14.93
C HIS A 324 4.24 -8.27 14.67
N ASP A 325 5.11 -9.12 15.24
CA ASP A 325 5.10 -10.58 15.18
C ASP A 325 3.98 -11.23 16.00
N GLU A 326 3.32 -10.48 16.89
CA GLU A 326 2.14 -10.94 17.64
C GLU A 326 0.86 -10.95 16.78
N ARG A 327 0.93 -10.37 15.58
CA ARG A 327 -0.15 -10.37 14.58
C ARG A 327 0.08 -11.44 13.52
N GLU A 328 -1.01 -12.02 13.02
CA GLU A 328 -1.00 -12.80 11.79
C GLU A 328 -0.91 -11.89 10.55
N TRP A 329 0.13 -12.09 9.75
CA TRP A 329 0.35 -11.39 8.49
C TRP A 329 -0.14 -12.27 7.34
N PRO A 330 -1.19 -11.85 6.58
CA PRO A 330 -1.71 -12.65 5.48
C PRO A 330 -0.70 -12.76 4.32
N PHE A 331 0.13 -11.74 4.15
CA PHE A 331 1.23 -11.66 3.17
C PHE A 331 2.39 -10.85 3.77
N GLY A 332 3.59 -10.97 3.19
CA GLY A 332 4.76 -10.14 3.55
C GLY A 332 5.31 -10.34 4.96
N ARG A 333 5.10 -11.53 5.56
CA ARG A 333 5.57 -11.83 6.93
C ARG A 333 7.10 -11.75 7.04
N ASP A 334 7.79 -12.11 5.98
CA ASP A 334 9.25 -12.04 5.81
C ASP A 334 9.79 -10.61 5.65
N GLU A 335 8.91 -9.64 5.38
CA GLU A 335 9.25 -8.22 5.27
C GLU A 335 8.71 -7.41 6.47
N ALA A 336 7.70 -7.90 7.20
CA ALA A 336 7.22 -7.25 8.42
C ALA A 336 8.27 -7.27 9.56
N PRO A 337 8.28 -6.30 10.49
CA PRO A 337 9.16 -6.36 11.66
C PRO A 337 8.87 -7.59 12.53
N TYR A 338 9.89 -8.13 13.18
CA TYR A 338 9.73 -9.20 14.17
C TYR A 338 10.90 -9.24 15.15
N ALA A 339 10.69 -9.85 16.31
CA ALA A 339 11.71 -10.03 17.32
C ALA A 339 11.84 -11.51 17.72
N GLN A 340 13.06 -12.03 17.66
CA GLN A 340 13.44 -13.37 18.10
C GLN A 340 14.28 -13.30 19.38
N GLU A 341 14.76 -14.45 19.88
CA GLU A 341 15.53 -14.52 21.11
C GLU A 341 16.81 -13.66 21.06
N ASP A 342 17.46 -13.57 19.90
CA ASP A 342 18.78 -12.97 19.77
C ASP A 342 18.86 -11.80 18.79
N CYS A 343 17.77 -11.44 18.10
CA CYS A 343 17.74 -10.29 17.22
C CYS A 343 16.33 -9.72 17.00
N ILE A 344 16.31 -8.48 16.53
CA ILE A 344 15.15 -7.76 16.05
C ILE A 344 15.40 -7.42 14.60
N PHE A 345 14.49 -7.85 13.72
CA PHE A 345 14.46 -7.44 12.33
C PHE A 345 13.53 -6.24 12.18
N LEU A 346 14.03 -5.16 11.60
CA LEU A 346 13.36 -3.87 11.56
C LEU A 346 13.56 -3.17 10.20
N PRO A 347 12.54 -3.20 9.34
CA PRO A 347 12.46 -2.33 8.17
C PRO A 347 12.31 -0.85 8.54
N GLY A 348 12.95 0.03 7.77
CA GLY A 348 12.85 1.47 7.96
C GLY A 348 11.43 2.02 7.83
N TYR A 349 10.64 1.47 6.91
CA TYR A 349 9.26 1.89 6.63
C TYR A 349 8.28 1.65 7.79
N ALA A 350 8.64 0.77 8.74
CA ALA A 350 7.88 0.50 9.95
C ALA A 350 8.41 1.30 11.16
N LEU A 351 9.50 2.04 11.00
CA LEU A 351 10.19 2.76 12.07
C LEU A 351 10.14 4.27 11.91
N PHE A 352 10.31 4.79 10.70
CA PHE A 352 10.56 6.21 10.48
C PHE A 352 9.31 6.99 10.03
N ILE A 353 9.13 8.17 10.62
CA ILE A 353 8.22 9.23 10.18
C ILE A 353 9.06 10.32 9.52
N THR A 354 8.88 10.58 8.22
CA THR A 354 9.67 11.55 7.45
C THR A 354 8.87 12.31 6.39
N GLY A 355 9.40 13.44 5.94
CA GLY A 355 9.00 14.11 4.69
C GLY A 355 10.06 13.90 3.59
N GLU A 356 9.87 14.52 2.44
CA GLU A 356 10.85 14.52 1.34
C GLU A 356 12.18 15.16 1.76
N VAL A 357 13.28 14.40 1.64
CA VAL A 357 14.63 14.77 2.10
C VAL A 357 15.71 13.89 1.44
N GLU A 358 16.87 14.48 1.15
CA GLU A 358 18.06 13.78 0.62
C GLU A 358 19.21 13.69 1.66
N ASP A 359 19.46 14.75 2.45
CA ASP A 359 20.52 14.74 3.47
C ASP A 359 20.03 14.08 4.78
N ILE A 360 20.31 12.79 4.94
CA ILE A 360 19.90 12.01 6.11
C ILE A 360 21.11 11.42 6.83
N GLU A 361 21.13 11.57 8.16
CA GLU A 361 21.99 10.75 9.03
C GLU A 361 21.15 9.98 10.04
N LEU A 362 21.58 8.76 10.34
CA LEU A 362 21.00 7.90 11.37
C LEU A 362 22.06 7.53 12.39
N ARG A 363 21.70 7.62 13.67
CA ARG A 363 22.42 7.02 14.78
C ARG A 363 21.53 5.96 15.44
N VAL A 364 22.08 4.79 15.69
CA VAL A 364 21.40 3.70 16.40
C VAL A 364 22.16 3.41 17.70
N ASP A 365 21.49 3.61 18.83
CA ASP A 365 21.99 3.30 20.17
C ASP A 365 21.32 2.01 20.67
N VAL A 366 22.10 0.94 20.79
CA VAL A 366 21.66 -0.39 21.24
C VAL A 366 22.42 -0.79 22.51
N PRO A 367 21.96 -1.81 23.27
CA PRO A 367 22.69 -2.32 24.42
C PRO A 367 24.13 -2.72 24.07
N ASP A 368 25.07 -2.60 25.02
CA ASP A 368 26.50 -2.84 24.79
C ASP A 368 26.84 -4.21 24.18
N ALA A 369 26.03 -5.23 24.45
CA ALA A 369 26.22 -6.58 23.92
C ALA A 369 25.71 -6.74 22.48
N TRP A 370 24.96 -5.78 21.97
CA TRP A 370 24.29 -5.84 20.66
C TRP A 370 25.12 -5.13 19.59
N HIS A 371 24.83 -5.48 18.34
CA HIS A 371 25.32 -4.79 17.16
C HIS A 371 24.21 -4.59 16.13
N VAL A 372 24.51 -3.75 15.13
CA VAL A 372 23.58 -3.34 14.08
C VAL A 372 24.12 -3.76 12.72
N SER A 373 23.40 -4.64 12.03
CA SER A 373 23.65 -4.98 10.62
C SER A 373 22.70 -4.19 9.72
N THR A 374 23.26 -3.55 8.68
CA THR A 374 22.54 -2.67 7.75
C THR A 374 23.27 -2.60 6.40
N PRO A 375 22.57 -2.29 5.29
CA PRO A 375 23.22 -2.01 4.01
C PRO A 375 23.94 -0.65 3.96
N TRP A 376 23.80 0.23 4.96
CA TRP A 376 24.48 1.54 4.95
C TRP A 376 25.95 1.48 5.37
N ASN A 377 26.73 2.40 4.82
CA ASN A 377 28.13 2.57 5.20
C ASN A 377 28.23 3.32 6.54
N PRO A 378 29.05 2.81 7.49
CA PRO A 378 29.24 3.46 8.77
C PRO A 378 30.05 4.77 8.64
N ILE A 379 29.70 5.76 9.47
CA ILE A 379 30.44 7.02 9.61
C ILE A 379 31.44 6.87 10.76
N GLY A 380 32.72 6.67 10.42
CA GLY A 380 33.79 6.52 11.40
C GLY A 380 33.80 5.14 12.05
N ASN A 381 34.49 5.02 13.19
CA ASN A 381 34.74 3.74 13.86
C ASN A 381 34.04 3.60 15.23
N GLU A 382 33.29 4.61 15.67
CA GLU A 382 32.66 4.66 17.00
C GLU A 382 31.14 4.80 16.87
N GLY A 383 30.40 3.86 17.46
CA GLY A 383 28.94 3.81 17.43
C GLY A 383 28.37 3.38 16.06
N TYR A 384 27.04 3.24 16.01
CA TYR A 384 26.32 2.89 14.78
C TYR A 384 25.75 4.16 14.15
N ARG A 385 26.59 4.87 13.39
CA ARG A 385 26.21 6.08 12.65
C ARG A 385 26.29 5.83 11.15
N PHE A 386 25.32 6.31 10.39
CA PHE A 386 25.20 6.04 8.96
C PHE A 386 24.78 7.29 8.19
N THR A 387 25.28 7.42 6.96
CA THR A 387 24.75 8.37 5.97
C THR A 387 23.81 7.61 5.05
N ILE A 388 22.65 8.18 4.79
CA ILE A 388 21.60 7.59 3.95
C ILE A 388 21.38 8.51 2.75
N ALA A 389 21.19 7.93 1.57
CA ALA A 389 21.18 8.69 0.32
C ALA A 389 19.94 9.59 0.17
N ASP A 390 18.78 9.07 0.56
CA ASP A 390 17.48 9.75 0.47
C ASP A 390 16.40 9.04 1.31
N ARG A 391 15.18 9.57 1.23
CA ARG A 391 14.00 9.03 1.90
C ARG A 391 13.72 7.56 1.53
N ASP A 392 13.92 7.15 0.28
CA ASP A 392 13.61 5.79 -0.15
C ASP A 392 14.67 4.80 0.38
N ASP A 393 15.96 5.17 0.36
CA ASP A 393 17.03 4.39 0.99
C ASP A 393 16.81 4.27 2.51
N LEU A 394 16.27 5.32 3.18
CA LEU A 394 15.87 5.23 4.60
C LEU A 394 14.72 4.24 4.82
N MET A 395 13.68 4.32 3.99
CA MET A 395 12.43 3.58 4.19
C MET A 395 12.55 2.11 3.83
N TYR A 396 13.23 1.79 2.72
CA TYR A 396 13.26 0.44 2.17
C TYR A 396 14.52 -0.35 2.54
N ALA A 397 15.37 0.18 3.42
CA ALA A 397 16.45 -0.60 4.02
C ALA A 397 16.01 -1.36 5.27
N TYR A 398 16.62 -2.52 5.49
CA TYR A 398 16.43 -3.32 6.69
C TYR A 398 17.56 -3.12 7.68
N MET A 399 17.25 -3.29 8.96
CA MET A 399 18.21 -3.36 10.05
C MET A 399 17.99 -4.64 10.85
N VAL A 400 19.09 -5.23 11.32
CA VAL A 400 19.07 -6.32 12.31
C VAL A 400 19.83 -5.86 13.55
N LEU A 401 19.15 -5.87 14.69
CA LEU A 401 19.65 -5.37 15.97
C LEU A 401 19.72 -6.54 16.96
N GLY A 402 20.88 -6.83 17.54
CA GLY A 402 20.98 -7.93 18.49
C GLY A 402 22.34 -8.58 18.63
N THR A 403 22.31 -9.85 19.00
CA THR A 403 23.46 -10.75 19.19
C THR A 403 23.49 -11.86 18.13
N HIS A 404 22.83 -11.63 16.98
CA HIS A 404 22.87 -12.49 15.80
C HIS A 404 24.32 -12.70 15.30
N SER A 405 24.53 -13.64 14.39
CA SER A 405 25.83 -13.79 13.74
C SER A 405 25.92 -12.89 12.53
N GLU A 406 26.95 -12.05 12.46
CA GLU A 406 27.26 -11.23 11.29
C GLU A 406 28.52 -11.73 10.57
N ARG A 407 28.51 -11.69 9.24
CA ARG A 407 29.74 -11.80 8.44
C ARG A 407 29.62 -11.05 7.12
N VAL A 408 30.71 -10.41 6.70
CA VAL A 408 30.78 -9.78 5.38
C VAL A 408 31.28 -10.76 4.32
N ALA A 409 30.60 -10.78 3.18
CA ALA A 409 30.95 -11.54 1.99
C ALA A 409 31.20 -10.58 0.82
N GLU A 410 32.43 -10.53 0.33
CA GLU A 410 32.79 -9.78 -0.87
C GLU A 410 32.66 -10.64 -2.13
N SER A 411 32.11 -10.07 -3.20
CA SER A 411 32.04 -10.68 -4.54
C SER A 411 32.05 -9.62 -5.64
N GLU A 412 33.11 -9.59 -6.47
CA GLU A 412 33.17 -8.83 -7.74
C GLU A 412 32.73 -7.35 -7.69
N GLY A 413 32.85 -6.69 -6.53
CA GLY A 413 32.45 -5.30 -6.30
C GLY A 413 31.37 -5.12 -5.23
N ALA A 414 30.52 -6.14 -5.02
CA ALA A 414 29.50 -6.10 -3.97
C ALA A 414 30.06 -6.50 -2.59
N GLU A 415 29.58 -5.80 -1.56
CA GLU A 415 29.77 -6.16 -0.16
C GLU A 415 28.43 -6.63 0.43
N ILE A 416 28.31 -7.91 0.76
CA ILE A 416 27.07 -8.44 1.37
C ILE A 416 27.30 -8.71 2.86
N VAL A 417 26.58 -7.97 3.69
CA VAL A 417 26.48 -8.21 5.13
C VAL A 417 25.49 -9.35 5.34
N LEU A 418 25.96 -10.50 5.80
CA LEU A 418 25.13 -11.65 6.18
C LEU A 418 24.77 -11.53 7.65
N ALA A 419 23.48 -11.49 7.97
CA ALA A 419 22.97 -11.45 9.34
C ALA A 419 22.05 -12.66 9.60
N LEU A 420 22.49 -13.59 10.44
CA LEU A 420 21.77 -14.84 10.73
C LEU A 420 21.40 -14.90 12.21
N GLY A 421 20.11 -15.06 12.51
CA GLY A 421 19.58 -15.21 13.88
C GLY A 421 19.20 -16.65 14.23
N GLY A 422 18.84 -16.86 15.49
CA GLY A 422 18.39 -18.15 16.00
C GLY A 422 19.35 -19.31 15.70
N HIS A 423 18.82 -20.50 15.41
CA HIS A 423 19.65 -21.68 15.12
C HIS A 423 20.38 -21.61 13.77
N PHE A 424 20.01 -20.70 12.86
CA PHE A 424 20.72 -20.51 11.59
C PHE A 424 22.14 -19.97 11.77
N LYS A 425 22.47 -19.40 12.92
CA LYS A 425 23.83 -18.96 13.27
C LYS A 425 24.89 -20.04 13.06
N ALA A 426 24.55 -21.31 13.30
CA ALA A 426 25.45 -22.44 13.09
C ALA A 426 25.75 -22.70 11.61
N SER A 427 24.92 -22.20 10.69
CA SER A 427 25.01 -22.40 9.25
C SER A 427 25.75 -21.27 8.51
N MET A 428 26.32 -20.29 9.22
CA MET A 428 26.99 -19.12 8.62
C MET A 428 28.00 -19.47 7.52
N ASP A 429 28.84 -20.48 7.75
CA ASP A 429 29.86 -20.89 6.76
C ASP A 429 29.23 -21.47 5.47
N GLU A 430 28.13 -22.21 5.61
CA GLU A 430 27.40 -22.81 4.48
C GLU A 430 26.63 -21.73 3.70
N VAL A 431 25.91 -20.86 4.41
CA VAL A 431 25.17 -19.74 3.83
C VAL A 431 26.12 -18.81 3.09
N GLN A 432 27.24 -18.40 3.71
CA GLN A 432 28.21 -17.53 3.06
C GLN A 432 28.77 -18.14 1.77
N ARG A 433 29.13 -19.43 1.78
CA ARG A 433 29.67 -20.11 0.60
C ARG A 433 28.64 -20.17 -0.52
N THR A 434 27.39 -20.47 -0.18
CA THR A 434 26.30 -20.59 -1.17
C THR A 434 25.92 -19.22 -1.73
N VAL A 435 25.76 -18.19 -0.90
CA VAL A 435 25.49 -16.81 -1.35
C VAL A 435 26.59 -16.34 -2.31
N LYS A 436 27.87 -16.53 -1.97
CA LYS A 436 28.98 -16.19 -2.88
C LYS A 436 28.91 -16.94 -4.21
N SER A 437 28.58 -18.23 -4.19
CA SER A 437 28.42 -19.04 -5.40
C SER A 437 27.28 -18.53 -6.28
N LEU A 438 26.16 -18.13 -5.67
CA LEU A 438 25.00 -17.60 -6.38
C LEU A 438 25.29 -16.23 -6.98
N LEU A 439 25.92 -15.32 -6.23
CA LEU A 439 26.32 -14.01 -6.74
C LEU A 439 27.24 -14.12 -7.95
N HIS A 440 28.27 -14.97 -7.87
CA HIS A 440 29.17 -15.20 -9.01
C HIS A 440 28.39 -15.75 -10.22
N THR A 441 27.50 -16.71 -9.99
CA THR A 441 26.65 -17.28 -11.06
C THR A 441 25.77 -16.22 -11.72
N TYR A 442 25.12 -15.37 -10.94
CA TYR A 442 24.28 -14.30 -11.48
C TYR A 442 25.10 -13.18 -12.13
N SER A 443 26.29 -12.88 -11.60
CA SER A 443 27.24 -11.96 -12.24
C SER A 443 27.61 -12.44 -13.65
N GLU A 444 27.87 -13.74 -13.84
CA GLU A 444 28.12 -14.31 -15.17
C GLU A 444 26.90 -14.22 -16.10
N ILE A 445 25.69 -14.42 -15.56
CA ILE A 445 24.45 -14.35 -16.34
C ILE A 445 24.13 -12.91 -16.78
N PHE A 446 24.27 -11.94 -15.87
CA PHE A 446 23.86 -10.55 -16.07
C PHE A 446 24.99 -9.62 -16.50
N GLY A 447 26.24 -10.11 -16.54
CA GLY A 447 27.41 -9.36 -16.99
C GLY A 447 28.06 -8.46 -15.94
N GLY A 448 27.83 -8.73 -14.65
CA GLY A 448 28.41 -8.00 -13.52
C GLY A 448 27.49 -8.00 -12.29
N THR A 449 28.01 -7.57 -11.15
CA THR A 449 27.27 -7.36 -9.90
C THR A 449 27.13 -5.86 -9.61
N PRO A 450 26.02 -5.38 -9.02
CA PRO A 450 25.96 -4.00 -8.54
C PRO A 450 27.11 -3.68 -7.58
N ASP A 451 27.74 -2.53 -7.74
CA ASP A 451 28.81 -2.01 -6.87
C ASP A 451 28.18 -1.34 -5.64
N ASP A 452 27.60 -2.17 -4.76
CA ASP A 452 26.85 -1.70 -3.61
C ASP A 452 27.06 -2.58 -2.37
N ARG A 453 26.80 -2.01 -1.19
CA ARG A 453 26.71 -2.72 0.08
C ARG A 453 25.28 -3.17 0.30
N MET A 454 25.09 -4.46 0.52
CA MET A 454 23.77 -5.07 0.66
C MET A 454 23.65 -5.82 1.98
N LEU A 455 22.42 -5.98 2.47
CA LEU A 455 22.13 -6.78 3.64
C LEU A 455 21.36 -8.04 3.21
N PHE A 456 21.82 -9.21 3.67
CA PHE A 456 21.09 -10.46 3.56
C PHE A 456 20.79 -10.97 4.98
N VAL A 457 19.51 -11.09 5.30
CA VAL A 457 19.03 -11.55 6.59
C VAL A 457 18.42 -12.94 6.42
N ALA A 458 18.77 -13.88 7.29
CA ALA A 458 18.11 -15.17 7.34
C ALA A 458 17.80 -15.57 8.79
N ASN A 459 16.52 -15.75 9.09
CA ASN A 459 16.04 -16.12 10.42
C ASN A 459 15.07 -17.31 10.35
N PRO A 460 15.06 -18.18 11.37
CA PRO A 460 14.16 -19.32 11.39
C PRO A 460 12.71 -18.91 11.63
N CYS A 461 11.76 -19.62 11.02
CA CYS A 461 10.32 -19.42 11.25
C CYS A 461 9.57 -20.74 11.15
N ASP A 462 8.86 -21.14 12.22
CA ASP A 462 8.10 -22.39 12.22
C ASP A 462 6.95 -22.34 11.21
N LYS A 463 6.84 -23.39 10.39
CA LYS A 463 5.74 -23.61 9.41
C LYS A 463 5.60 -22.50 8.36
N TYR A 464 6.66 -21.74 8.12
CA TYR A 464 6.66 -20.66 7.14
C TYR A 464 8.01 -20.59 6.44
N SER A 465 7.98 -20.50 5.12
CA SER A 465 9.16 -20.27 4.28
C SER A 465 8.82 -19.23 3.23
N GLY A 466 9.51 -18.10 3.26
CA GLY A 466 9.33 -16.99 2.35
C GLY A 466 10.55 -16.06 2.36
N GLY A 467 10.63 -15.22 1.35
CA GLY A 467 11.66 -14.23 1.21
C GLY A 467 11.16 -13.02 0.45
N GLY A 468 11.90 -11.93 0.60
CA GLY A 468 11.53 -10.64 0.06
C GLY A 468 12.74 -9.74 -0.11
N VAL A 469 12.60 -8.78 -1.01
CA VAL A 469 13.67 -7.83 -1.38
C VAL A 469 13.16 -6.41 -1.35
N SER A 470 13.72 -5.61 -0.44
CA SER A 470 13.40 -4.19 -0.31
C SER A 470 14.68 -3.37 -0.29
N GLY A 471 14.69 -2.28 -1.07
CA GLY A 471 15.90 -1.49 -1.31
C GLY A 471 17.12 -2.38 -1.62
N ARG A 472 18.16 -2.26 -0.79
CA ARG A 472 19.42 -3.02 -0.84
C ARG A 472 19.46 -4.16 0.19
N SER A 473 18.30 -4.66 0.58
CA SER A 473 18.13 -5.66 1.63
C SER A 473 17.32 -6.85 1.14
N ILE A 474 17.76 -8.04 1.52
CA ILE A 474 17.09 -9.31 1.30
C ILE A 474 16.75 -9.90 2.66
N SER A 475 15.53 -10.39 2.84
CA SER A 475 15.12 -11.16 4.00
C SER A 475 14.67 -12.55 3.59
N VAL A 476 15.02 -13.54 4.41
CA VAL A 476 14.55 -14.92 4.29
C VAL A 476 14.08 -15.37 5.68
N LEU A 477 12.78 -15.69 5.79
CA LEU A 477 12.20 -16.35 6.94
C LEU A 477 11.88 -17.79 6.55
N MET A 478 12.45 -18.77 7.25
CA MET A 478 12.36 -20.15 6.78
C MET A 478 12.26 -21.20 7.89
N ASP A 479 11.43 -22.23 7.65
CA ASP A 479 11.37 -23.44 8.46
C ASP A 479 12.51 -24.41 8.11
N GLY A 480 12.98 -25.18 9.09
CA GLY A 480 14.03 -26.19 8.91
C GLY A 480 15.45 -25.68 9.22
N THR A 481 16.43 -26.08 8.41
CA THR A 481 17.86 -25.75 8.58
C THR A 481 18.49 -25.26 7.28
N LEU A 482 19.54 -24.43 7.39
CA LEU A 482 20.34 -23.93 6.26
C LEU A 482 21.67 -24.67 6.12
N ASP A 483 21.70 -25.96 6.47
CA ASP A 483 22.90 -26.79 6.39
C ASP A 483 23.04 -27.48 5.02
N THR A 484 24.12 -28.26 4.87
CA THR A 484 24.42 -29.00 3.65
C THR A 484 23.41 -30.10 3.36
N ASP A 485 22.82 -30.73 4.38
CA ASP A 485 21.89 -31.86 4.21
C ASP A 485 20.53 -31.37 3.68
N ASN A 486 20.12 -30.15 4.05
CA ASN A 486 18.90 -29.52 3.57
C ASN A 486 19.12 -28.56 2.38
N ARG A 487 20.33 -28.54 1.80
CA ARG A 487 20.75 -27.55 0.78
C ARG A 487 19.85 -27.48 -0.44
N GLN A 488 19.33 -28.62 -0.89
CA GLN A 488 18.39 -28.70 -2.02
C GLN A 488 17.06 -27.97 -1.75
N SER A 489 16.66 -27.84 -0.48
CA SER A 489 15.38 -27.25 -0.08
C SER A 489 15.47 -25.74 0.07
N TRP A 490 16.51 -25.24 0.75
CA TRP A 490 16.62 -23.82 1.08
C TRP A 490 17.31 -22.97 0.02
N THR A 491 18.27 -23.55 -0.72
CA THR A 491 19.04 -22.76 -1.68
C THR A 491 18.20 -22.19 -2.82
N PRO A 492 17.19 -22.89 -3.38
CA PRO A 492 16.35 -22.31 -4.43
C PRO A 492 15.63 -21.03 -4.00
N LEU A 493 15.17 -20.94 -2.75
CA LEU A 493 14.55 -19.72 -2.22
C LEU A 493 15.59 -18.59 -2.11
N VAL A 494 16.75 -18.86 -1.53
CA VAL A 494 17.84 -17.88 -1.45
C VAL A 494 18.31 -17.41 -2.84
N ALA A 495 18.35 -18.33 -3.81
CA ALA A 495 18.68 -18.02 -5.20
C ALA A 495 17.63 -17.13 -5.85
N HIS A 496 16.34 -17.36 -5.58
CA HIS A 496 15.24 -16.51 -6.04
C HIS A 496 15.43 -15.08 -5.54
N GLU A 497 15.60 -14.88 -4.24
CA GLU A 497 15.75 -13.54 -3.67
C GLU A 497 17.01 -12.81 -4.14
N ILE A 498 18.13 -13.53 -4.27
CA ILE A 498 19.37 -12.92 -4.81
C ILE A 498 19.21 -12.53 -6.28
N CYS A 499 18.43 -13.28 -7.07
CA CYS A 499 18.23 -12.94 -8.47
C CYS A 499 17.46 -11.61 -8.64
N HIS A 500 16.61 -11.23 -7.68
CA HIS A 500 15.87 -9.96 -7.69
C HIS A 500 16.76 -8.72 -7.61
N ILE A 501 18.02 -8.86 -7.15
CA ILE A 501 19.03 -7.79 -7.24
C ILE A 501 19.14 -7.27 -8.68
N TRP A 502 19.06 -8.16 -9.67
CA TRP A 502 19.05 -7.80 -11.08
C TRP A 502 17.62 -7.69 -11.63
N ASN A 503 16.81 -8.74 -11.47
CA ASN A 503 15.49 -8.84 -12.08
C ASN A 503 14.37 -8.42 -11.12
N GLY A 504 13.99 -7.14 -11.14
CA GLY A 504 13.02 -6.53 -10.22
C GLY A 504 13.58 -5.33 -9.44
N LYS A 505 14.91 -5.17 -9.36
CA LYS A 505 15.56 -3.96 -8.83
C LYS A 505 16.31 -3.19 -9.92
N ALA A 506 17.37 -3.76 -10.48
CA ALA A 506 18.14 -3.06 -11.53
C ALA A 506 17.33 -2.90 -12.83
N ILE A 507 16.52 -3.92 -13.15
CA ILE A 507 15.49 -3.85 -14.19
C ILE A 507 14.15 -3.73 -13.48
N ASP A 508 13.55 -2.54 -13.56
CA ASP A 508 12.27 -2.24 -12.94
C ASP A 508 11.11 -2.48 -13.91
N PHE A 509 10.00 -2.94 -13.36
CA PHE A 509 8.84 -3.41 -14.09
C PHE A 509 7.55 -2.87 -13.47
N ASN A 510 6.57 -2.55 -14.32
CA ASN A 510 5.22 -2.29 -13.81
C ASN A 510 4.55 -3.63 -13.39
N THR A 511 3.47 -3.53 -12.63
CA THR A 511 2.76 -4.69 -12.06
C THR A 511 2.28 -5.70 -13.11
N GLN A 512 1.96 -5.27 -14.33
CA GLN A 512 1.53 -6.18 -15.40
C GLN A 512 2.67 -7.06 -15.93
N GLU A 513 3.94 -6.73 -15.64
CA GLU A 513 5.10 -7.51 -16.08
C GLU A 513 5.68 -8.40 -14.98
N TYR A 514 4.93 -8.67 -13.90
CA TYR A 514 5.38 -9.59 -12.85
C TYR A 514 5.64 -11.02 -13.33
N TRP A 515 5.03 -11.45 -14.44
CA TRP A 515 5.37 -12.73 -15.05
C TRP A 515 6.84 -12.81 -15.49
N PHE A 516 7.45 -11.65 -15.81
CA PHE A 516 8.85 -11.55 -16.11
C PHE A 516 9.67 -11.42 -14.82
N SER A 517 9.34 -10.46 -13.94
CA SER A 517 10.16 -10.23 -12.74
C SER A 517 10.11 -11.39 -11.74
N GLU A 518 8.98 -12.07 -11.59
CA GLU A 518 8.83 -13.23 -10.69
C GLU A 518 9.05 -14.54 -11.42
N GLY A 519 8.35 -14.74 -12.54
CA GLY A 519 8.41 -16.00 -13.27
C GLY A 519 9.80 -16.32 -13.85
N PHE A 520 10.50 -15.32 -14.41
CA PHE A 520 11.86 -15.57 -14.90
C PHE A 520 12.83 -15.77 -13.74
N THR A 521 12.64 -15.07 -12.62
CA THR A 521 13.44 -15.27 -11.40
C THR A 521 13.28 -16.69 -10.88
N GLU A 522 12.06 -17.22 -10.88
CA GLU A 522 11.76 -18.60 -10.50
C GLU A 522 12.41 -19.63 -11.44
N TYR A 523 12.48 -19.35 -12.75
CA TYR A 523 13.25 -20.20 -13.68
C TYR A 523 14.77 -20.09 -13.42
N CYS A 524 15.29 -18.87 -13.34
CA CYS A 524 16.70 -18.56 -13.14
C CYS A 524 17.25 -19.13 -11.82
N SER A 525 16.46 -19.11 -10.75
CA SER A 525 16.82 -19.69 -9.44
C SER A 525 17.01 -21.20 -9.55
N LYS A 526 16.03 -21.92 -10.12
CA LYS A 526 16.06 -23.38 -10.27
C LYS A 526 17.14 -23.85 -11.24
N ILE A 527 17.27 -23.23 -12.42
CA ILE A 527 18.29 -23.64 -13.39
C ILE A 527 19.72 -23.38 -12.89
N SER A 528 19.95 -22.27 -12.17
CA SER A 528 21.25 -21.99 -11.55
C SER A 528 21.57 -23.02 -10.46
N CYS A 529 20.59 -23.38 -9.61
CA CYS A 529 20.77 -24.45 -8.63
C CYS A 529 21.10 -25.80 -9.30
N ALA A 530 20.46 -26.13 -10.43
CA ALA A 530 20.74 -27.36 -11.17
C ALA A 530 22.16 -27.37 -11.75
N ARG A 531 22.59 -26.24 -12.35
CA ARG A 531 23.95 -26.10 -12.90
C ARG A 531 25.04 -26.18 -11.83
N LEU A 532 24.75 -25.70 -10.63
CA LEU A 532 25.63 -25.81 -9.47
C LEU A 532 25.60 -27.20 -8.80
N GLY A 533 24.76 -28.12 -9.30
CA GLY A 533 24.60 -29.47 -8.75
C GLY A 533 23.92 -29.49 -7.37
N ILE A 534 23.21 -28.42 -7.00
CA ILE A 534 22.46 -28.32 -5.74
C ILE A 534 21.15 -29.09 -5.82
N ILE A 535 20.48 -29.03 -6.97
CA ILE A 535 19.34 -29.89 -7.30
C ILE A 535 19.73 -30.81 -8.45
N SER A 536 19.16 -32.03 -8.49
CA SER A 536 19.41 -32.95 -9.59
C SER A 536 18.68 -32.51 -10.86
N GLU A 537 19.14 -32.97 -12.03
CA GLU A 537 18.45 -32.75 -13.30
C GLU A 537 17.02 -33.31 -13.26
N ASP A 538 16.84 -34.50 -12.66
CA ASP A 538 15.52 -35.12 -12.51
C ASP A 538 14.60 -34.26 -11.64
N ASP A 539 15.08 -33.68 -10.55
CA ASP A 539 14.28 -32.81 -9.68
C ASP A 539 13.94 -31.49 -10.38
N PHE A 540 14.87 -30.93 -11.17
CA PHE A 540 14.59 -29.75 -11.99
C PHE A 540 13.51 -30.02 -13.04
N LEU A 541 13.58 -31.16 -13.75
CA LEU A 541 12.58 -31.54 -14.73
C LEU A 541 11.20 -31.81 -14.09
N ARG A 542 11.17 -32.45 -12.91
CA ARG A 542 9.93 -32.64 -12.15
C ARG A 542 9.32 -31.32 -11.67
N ASP A 543 10.16 -30.35 -11.30
CA ASP A 543 9.67 -29.02 -10.97
C ASP A 543 9.00 -28.36 -12.18
N LEU A 544 9.62 -28.39 -13.37
CA LEU A 544 8.99 -27.91 -14.60
C LEU A 544 7.67 -28.62 -14.93
N GLU A 545 7.61 -29.95 -14.72
CA GLU A 545 6.38 -30.73 -14.90
C GLU A 545 5.27 -30.26 -13.94
N ARG A 546 5.58 -30.10 -12.64
CA ARG A 546 4.64 -29.56 -11.65
C ARG A 546 4.15 -28.16 -12.04
N LYS A 547 5.05 -27.27 -12.46
CA LYS A 547 4.71 -25.90 -12.90
C LYS A 547 3.79 -25.91 -14.10
N TRP A 548 4.03 -26.81 -15.05
CA TRP A 548 3.17 -27.02 -16.20
C TRP A 548 1.75 -27.42 -15.80
N GLU A 549 1.60 -28.37 -14.87
CA GLU A 549 0.28 -28.78 -14.36
C GLU A 549 -0.46 -27.63 -13.64
N LEU A 550 0.24 -26.87 -12.80
CA LEU A 550 -0.34 -25.72 -12.09
C LEU A 550 -0.78 -24.62 -13.05
N TYR A 551 0.06 -24.26 -14.01
CA TYR A 551 -0.29 -23.30 -15.05
C TYR A 551 -1.51 -23.76 -15.85
N LEU A 552 -1.54 -25.03 -16.30
CA LEU A 552 -2.68 -25.57 -17.04
C LEU A 552 -3.98 -25.55 -16.24
N SER A 553 -3.93 -25.68 -14.92
CA SER A 553 -5.12 -25.61 -14.08
C SER A 553 -5.82 -24.25 -14.10
N LYS A 554 -5.08 -23.19 -14.46
CA LYS A 554 -5.52 -21.80 -14.51
C LYS A 554 -5.52 -21.19 -15.92
N GLN A 555 -5.02 -21.93 -16.91
CA GLN A 555 -4.81 -21.42 -18.26
C GLN A 555 -6.13 -20.94 -18.87
N GLY A 556 -6.12 -19.70 -19.37
CA GLY A 556 -7.27 -19.08 -20.03
C GLY A 556 -8.23 -18.37 -19.09
N GLU A 557 -8.01 -18.40 -17.77
CA GLU A 557 -8.76 -17.56 -16.81
C GLU A 557 -8.42 -16.07 -17.00
N LEU A 558 -7.13 -15.75 -17.15
CA LEU A 558 -6.62 -14.40 -17.41
C LEU A 558 -5.44 -14.45 -18.39
N SER A 559 -5.16 -13.33 -19.06
CA SER A 559 -3.85 -13.18 -19.70
C SER A 559 -2.77 -13.06 -18.63
N ILE A 560 -1.54 -13.44 -18.97
CA ILE A 560 -0.43 -13.41 -18.01
C ILE A 560 -0.07 -11.99 -17.54
N ARG A 561 -0.41 -10.97 -18.34
CA ARG A 561 -0.21 -9.56 -17.99
C ARG A 561 -1.29 -9.05 -17.04
N GLU A 562 -2.56 -9.40 -17.29
CA GLU A 562 -3.67 -9.11 -16.36
C GLU A 562 -3.47 -9.85 -15.02
N ALA A 563 -2.97 -11.08 -15.06
CA ALA A 563 -2.64 -11.84 -13.86
C ALA A 563 -1.64 -11.10 -12.95
N GLY A 564 -0.74 -10.30 -13.53
CA GLY A 564 0.23 -9.47 -12.81
C GLY A 564 -0.40 -8.40 -11.92
N GLU A 565 -1.62 -7.93 -12.19
CA GLU A 565 -2.30 -6.94 -11.35
C GLU A 565 -2.52 -7.45 -9.91
N ASN A 566 -2.58 -8.77 -9.73
CA ASN A 566 -2.57 -9.41 -8.42
C ASN A 566 -1.72 -10.69 -8.44
N LYS A 567 -0.40 -10.54 -8.41
CA LYS A 567 0.55 -11.67 -8.47
C LYS A 567 0.36 -12.73 -7.39
N MET A 568 -0.11 -12.35 -6.20
CA MET A 568 -0.29 -13.28 -5.08
C MET A 568 -1.51 -14.19 -5.30
N VAL A 569 -2.63 -13.62 -5.79
CA VAL A 569 -3.83 -14.40 -6.11
C VAL A 569 -3.63 -15.24 -7.37
N ASN A 570 -2.92 -14.70 -8.37
CA ASN A 570 -2.72 -15.36 -9.66
C ASN A 570 -1.36 -16.05 -9.77
N HIS A 571 -0.86 -16.61 -8.66
CA HIS A 571 0.49 -17.14 -8.56
C HIS A 571 0.81 -18.18 -9.66
N GLU A 572 -0.12 -19.10 -9.95
CA GLU A 572 0.07 -20.15 -10.96
C GLU A 572 0.23 -19.58 -12.38
N LEU A 573 -0.40 -18.45 -12.68
CA LEU A 573 -0.24 -17.79 -13.98
C LEU A 573 1.07 -16.97 -14.03
N VAL A 574 1.36 -16.23 -12.97
CA VAL A 574 2.48 -15.29 -12.93
C VAL A 574 3.82 -16.01 -12.74
N TYR A 575 3.96 -16.76 -11.64
CA TYR A 575 5.22 -17.41 -11.28
C TYR A 575 5.43 -18.65 -12.15
N GLU A 576 4.47 -19.57 -12.14
CA GLU A 576 4.63 -20.86 -12.82
C GLU A 576 4.57 -20.67 -14.34
N GLY A 577 3.57 -19.93 -14.83
CA GLY A 577 3.47 -19.57 -16.25
C GLY A 577 4.67 -18.77 -16.77
N GLY A 578 5.13 -17.77 -16.02
CA GLY A 578 6.31 -16.99 -16.38
C GLY A 578 7.60 -17.83 -16.40
N SER A 579 7.76 -18.76 -15.46
CA SER A 579 8.88 -19.69 -15.41
C SER A 579 8.90 -20.63 -16.63
N LEU A 580 7.73 -21.12 -17.06
CA LEU A 580 7.61 -21.93 -18.27
C LEU A 580 7.93 -21.13 -19.54
N ILE A 581 7.52 -19.86 -19.61
CA ILE A 581 7.88 -18.97 -20.72
C ILE A 581 9.40 -18.77 -20.77
N ALA A 582 10.04 -18.51 -19.62
CA ALA A 582 11.49 -18.36 -19.53
C ALA A 582 12.21 -19.63 -20.03
N ALA A 583 11.77 -20.81 -19.58
CA ALA A 583 12.30 -22.09 -20.02
C ALA A 583 12.13 -22.31 -21.54
N ALA A 584 10.94 -22.01 -22.07
CA ALA A 584 10.65 -22.14 -23.50
C ALA A 584 11.51 -21.20 -24.34
N LEU A 585 11.74 -19.98 -23.88
CA LEU A 585 12.60 -19.01 -24.55
C LEU A 585 14.07 -19.43 -24.50
N ASP A 586 14.59 -19.89 -23.36
CA ASP A 586 15.98 -20.38 -23.26
C ASP A 586 16.23 -21.50 -24.28
N LEU A 587 15.35 -22.50 -24.32
CA LEU A 587 15.45 -23.61 -25.27
C LEU A 587 15.33 -23.17 -26.73
N GLN A 588 14.41 -22.24 -27.03
CA GLN A 588 14.23 -21.74 -28.40
C GLN A 588 15.43 -20.91 -28.86
N ILE A 589 15.97 -20.05 -27.99
CA ILE A 589 17.16 -19.25 -28.29
C ILE A 589 18.34 -20.17 -28.57
N ARG A 590 18.66 -21.11 -27.67
CA ARG A 590 19.76 -22.08 -27.88
C ARG A 590 19.63 -22.85 -29.18
N LYS A 591 18.42 -23.36 -29.48
CA LYS A 591 18.15 -24.08 -30.72
C LYS A 591 18.38 -23.20 -31.96
N GLN A 592 17.99 -21.92 -31.91
CA GLN A 592 18.15 -20.98 -33.03
C GLN A 592 19.58 -20.45 -33.16
N THR A 593 20.33 -20.32 -32.06
CA THR A 593 21.71 -19.84 -32.05
C THR A 593 22.75 -20.96 -32.11
N GLN A 594 22.34 -22.23 -32.06
CA GLN A 594 23.21 -23.41 -32.02
C GLN A 594 24.17 -23.43 -30.81
N ASN A 595 23.69 -22.92 -29.66
CA ASN A 595 24.41 -22.95 -28.38
C ASN A 595 24.04 -24.16 -27.53
#